data_AF-A0AAU1KZ11-F1
#
_entry.id   AF-A0AAU1KZ11-F1
#
_cell.length_a   1.000
_cell.length_b   1.000
_cell.length_c   1.000
_cell.angle_alpha   90.00
_cell.angle_beta   90.00
_cell.angle_gamma   90.00
#
_symmetry.space_group_name_H-M   'P 1'
#
loop_
_entity.id
_entity.type
_entity.pdbx_description
1 polymer ?
#
loop_
_entity_poly.entity_id
_entity_poly.type
_entity_poly.pdbx_seq_one_letter_code
_entity_poly.pdbx_strand_id
1 'polypeptide(L)' 'MLTINVAVLLAFIVFLRLRRRTEARSRFDEKMTVVIVLALGIILAPTDVGQGIARFLGQLVSGASQAGQ' A
#
# COMPACT_ATOMS: atom_id res chain seq x y z
N MET A 1 24.98 14.47 -5.23
CA MET A 1 23.52 14.71 -5.15
C MET A 1 22.84 13.36 -4.94
N LEU A 2 22.08 13.19 -3.86
CA LEU A 2 21.41 11.92 -3.55
C LEU A 2 19.97 11.96 -4.10
N THR A 3 19.67 11.19 -5.14
CA THR A 3 18.31 11.05 -5.67
C THR A 3 17.57 9.98 -4.87
N ILE A 4 16.57 10.37 -4.08
CA ILE A 4 15.76 9.40 -3.33
C ILE A 4 14.66 8.89 -4.23
N ASN A 5 14.51 7.56 -4.31
CA ASN A 5 13.38 6.94 -5.00
C ASN A 5 12.07 7.29 -4.27
N VAL A 6 11.16 7.97 -4.96
CA VAL A 6 9.87 8.42 -4.40
C VAL A 6 9.03 7.25 -3.87
N ALA A 7 9.06 6.09 -4.53
CA ALA A 7 8.32 4.90 -4.06
C ALA A 7 8.83 4.43 -2.70
N VAL A 8 10.16 4.40 -2.52
CA VAL A 8 10.78 4.02 -1.24
C VAL A 8 10.45 5.03 -0.15
N LEU A 9 10.49 6.32 -0.47
CA LEU A 9 10.13 7.38 0.47
C LEU A 9 8.67 7.27 0.94
N LEU A 10 7.73 7.10 0.00
CA LEU A 10 6.32 6.94 0.33
C LEU A 10 6.06 5.66 1.13
N ALA A 11 6.70 4.54 0.76
CA ALA A 11 6.62 3.29 1.52
C ALA A 11 7.12 3.47 2.96
N PHE A 12 8.23 4.18 3.15
CA PHE A 12 8.76 4.49 4.47
C PHE A 12 7.81 5.38 5.29
N ILE A 13 7.22 6.41 4.67
CA ILE A 13 6.22 7.26 5.32
C ILE A 13 5.01 6.44 5.75
N VAL A 14 4.46 5.59 4.88
CA VAL A 14 3.33 4.70 5.20
C VAL A 14 3.68 3.78 6.37
N PHE A 15 4.86 3.15 6.33
CA PHE A 15 5.34 2.28 7.40
C PHE A 15 5.40 3.01 8.75
N LEU A 16 5.98 4.21 8.79
CA LEU A 16 6.02 5.02 10.01
C LEU A 16 4.61 5.41 10.48
N ARG A 17 3.68 5.70 9.57
CA ARG A 17 2.32 6.11 9.93
C ARG A 17 1.46 4.97 10.44
N LEU A 18 1.70 3.74 9.98
CA LEU A 18 1.07 2.52 10.48
C LEU A 18 1.66 2.07 11.82
N ARG A 19 2.95 2.33 12.07
CA ARG A 19 3.60 2.00 13.35
C ARG A 19 3.13 2.87 14.52
N ARG A 20 2.57 4.05 14.25
CA ARG A 20 2.04 4.92 15.30
C ARG A 20 0.80 4.27 15.94
N ARG A 21 0.72 4.31 17.27
CA ARG A 21 -0.45 3.81 18.00
C ARG A 21 -1.71 4.55 17.54
N THR A 22 -2.83 3.85 17.51
CA THR A 22 -4.16 4.37 17.18
C THR A 22 -4.63 5.36 18.24
N GLU A 23 -4.17 6.60 18.13
CA GLU A 23 -4.72 7.76 18.85
C GLU A 23 -5.89 8.36 18.06
N ALA A 24 -6.69 9.21 18.69
CA ALA A 24 -7.78 9.93 18.04
C ALA A 24 -7.22 10.76 16.86
N ARG A 25 -7.34 10.22 15.65
CA ARG A 25 -6.73 10.76 14.46
C ARG A 25 -7.65 11.82 13.89
N SER A 26 -7.11 13.00 13.62
CA SER A 26 -7.87 14.01 12.87
C SER A 26 -8.28 13.43 11.52
N ARG A 27 -9.51 13.70 11.07
CA ARG A 27 -10.02 13.27 9.75
C ARG A 27 -9.08 13.70 8.61
N PHE A 28 -8.37 14.82 8.78
CA PHE A 28 -7.37 15.27 7.81
C PHE A 28 -6.17 14.32 7.74
N ASP A 29 -5.67 13.88 8.89
CA ASP A 29 -4.54 12.96 8.97
C ASP A 29 -4.89 11.59 8.34
N GLU A 30 -6.11 11.11 8.57
CA GLU A 30 -6.64 9.91 7.92
C GLU A 30 -6.69 10.05 6.39
N LYS A 31 -7.32 11.12 5.88
CA LYS A 31 -7.39 11.40 4.43
C LYS A 31 -6.00 11.51 3.79
N MET A 32 -5.06 12.17 4.44
CA MET A 32 -3.68 12.26 3.96
C MET A 32 -3.01 10.88 3.89
N THR A 33 -3.32 9.96 4.81
CA THR A 33 -2.79 8.58 4.74
C THR A 33 -3.30 7.87 3.51
N VAL A 34 -4.61 7.98 3.26
CA VAL A 34 -5.24 7.36 2.09
C VAL A 34 -4.61 7.88 0.80
N VAL A 35 -4.44 9.20 0.66
CA VAL A 35 -3.81 9.81 -0.52
C VAL A 35 -2.38 9.29 -0.74
N ILE A 36 -1.57 9.21 0.32
CA ILE A 36 -0.19 8.70 0.25
C ILE A 36 -0.18 7.22 -0.17
N VAL A 37 -1.05 6.40 0.41
CA VAL A 37 -1.15 4.96 0.07
C VAL A 37 -1.61 4.77 -1.37
N LEU A 38 -2.57 5.57 -1.86
CA LEU A 38 -3.01 5.54 -3.25
C LEU A 38 -1.88 5.90 -4.21
N ALA A 39 -1.15 6.98 -3.93
CA ALA A 39 -0.01 7.39 -4.75
C ALA A 39 1.07 6.31 -4.79
N LEU A 40 1.39 5.70 -3.64
CA LEU A 40 2.31 4.57 -3.57
C LEU A 40 1.82 3.39 -4.40
N GLY A 41 0.54 3.04 -4.30
CA GLY A 41 -0.06 1.95 -5.08
C GLY A 41 0.03 2.18 -6.60
N ILE A 42 -0.26 3.40 -7.07
CA ILE A 42 -0.17 3.76 -8.49
C ILE A 42 1.26 3.63 -9.00
N ILE A 43 2.25 4.08 -8.21
CA ILE A 43 3.67 3.98 -8.58
C ILE A 43 4.14 2.52 -8.57
N LEU A 44 3.65 1.71 -7.62
CA LEU A 44 4.07 0.31 -7.47
C LEU A 44 3.40 -0.61 -8.51
N ALA A 45 2.17 -0.32 -8.94
CA ALA A 45 1.38 -1.15 -9.84
C ALA A 45 2.12 -1.65 -11.10
N PRO A 46 2.85 -0.80 -11.87
CA PRO A 46 3.56 -1.26 -13.06
C PRO A 46 4.87 -2.01 -12.75
N THR A 47 5.35 -2.02 -11.50
CA THR A 47 6.59 -2.69 -11.11
C THR A 47 6.41 -4.20 -10.92
N ASP A 48 7.50 -4.97 -10.99
CA ASP A 48 7.47 -6.42 -10.76
C ASP A 48 6.89 -6.78 -9.39
N VAL A 49 7.17 -5.95 -8.37
CA VAL A 49 6.61 -6.10 -7.02
C VAL A 49 5.09 -5.91 -7.06
N GLY A 50 4.60 -4.86 -7.72
CA GLY A 50 3.16 -4.60 -7.85
C GLY A 50 2.43 -5.72 -8.60
N GLN A 51 3.01 -6.22 -9.69
CA GLN A 51 2.47 -7.35 -10.43
C GLN A 51 2.48 -8.64 -9.61
N GLY A 52 3.53 -8.89 -8.83
CA GLY A 52 3.62 -10.03 -7.92
C GLY A 52 2.50 -10.02 -6.88
N ILE A 53 2.24 -8.85 -6.26
CA ILE A 53 1.11 -8.67 -5.32
C ILE A 53 -0.22 -8.95 -6.03
N ALA A 54 -0.44 -8.39 -7.22
CA ALA A 54 -1.68 -8.60 -7.98
C ALA A 54 -1.93 -10.08 -8.31
N ARG A 55 -0.90 -10.83 -8.72
CA ARG A 55 -1.00 -12.27 -9.00
C ARG A 55 -1.33 -13.06 -7.73
N PHE A 56 -0.66 -12.75 -6.62
CA PHE A 56 -0.92 -13.40 -5.33
C PHE A 56 -2.36 -13.17 -4.86
N LEU A 57 -2.83 -11.93 -4.91
CA LEU A 57 -4.22 -11.60 -4.57
C LEU A 57 -5.22 -12.31 -5.49
N GLY A 58 -4.93 -12.40 -6.80
CA GLY A 58 -5.75 -13.15 -7.75
C GLY A 58 -5.87 -14.63 -7.36
N GLN A 59 -4.75 -15.27 -7.00
CA GLN A 59 -4.74 -16.67 -6.54
C GLN A 59 -5.54 -16.86 -5.24
N LEU A 60 -5.39 -15.94 -4.28
CA LEU A 60 -6.16 -15.98 -3.03
C LEU A 60 -7.67 -15.87 -3.28
N VAL A 61 -8.09 -14.95 -4.15
CA VAL A 61 -9.51 -14.78 -4.50
C VAL A 61 -10.04 -16.04 -5.18
N SER A 62 -9.31 -16.61 -6.15
CA SER A 62 -9.71 -17.85 -6.80
C SER A 62 -9.82 -19.02 -5.83
N GLY A 63 -8.87 -19.16 -4.91
CA GLY A 63 -8.90 -20.20 -3.87
C GLY A 63 -10.08 -20.04 -2.91
N ALA A 64 -10.35 -18.81 -2.45
CA ALA A 64 -11.50 -18.53 -1.59
C ALA A 64 -12.85 -18.79 -2.28
N SER A 65 -12.97 -18.44 -3.57
CA SER A 65 -14.17 -18.72 -4.36
C SER A 65 -14.42 -20.22 -4.56
N GLN A 66 -13.37 -21.02 -4.72
CA GLN A 66 -13.50 -22.49 -4.82
C GLN A 66 -13.88 -23.14 -3.49
N ALA A 67 -13.40 -22.62 -2.35
CA ALA A 67 -13.73 -23.15 -1.03
C ALA A 67 -15.17 -22.82 -0.58
N GLY A 68 -15.81 -21.84 -1.22
CA GLY A 68 -17.20 -21.45 -0.95
C GLY A 68 -18.25 -22.11 -1.86
N GLN A 69 -17.82 -22.91 -2.84
CA GLN A 69 -18.68 -23.80 -3.64
C GLN A 69 -18.72 -25.19 -3.02
#